data_AF-A0A0B1ST23-F1
#
_entry.id   AF-A0A0B1ST23-F1
#
_cell.length_a   1.000
_cell.length_b   1.000
_cell.length_c   1.000
_cell.angle_alpha   90.00
_cell.angle_beta   90.00
_cell.angle_gamma   90.00
#
_symmetry.space_group_name_H-M   'P 1'
#
loop_
_entity.id
_entity.type
_entity.pdbx_description
1 polymer ?
#
loop_
_entity_poly.entity_id
_entity_poly.type
_entity_poly.pdbx_seq_one_letter_code
_entity_poly.pdbx_strand_id
1 'polypeptide(L)'
;MITALNTLVTYQVGHSILKNSLFSLEREKMKQAFIRWLQLNPLREEDLLRTFIGNYWRVYVKSIVDLADLPMAMKKDMNTKAIVDMLRFLCHGRIVYESDSGNPCFDIPYNVTKDELIEVLT
;
A
#
# COMPACT_ATOMS: atom_id res chain seq x y z
N MET A 1 -33.31 20.20 18.11
CA MET A 1 -32.00 19.83 18.69
C MET A 1 -31.47 18.48 18.19
N ILE A 2 -31.89 18.01 17.00
CA ILE A 2 -31.49 16.72 16.41
C ILE A 2 -30.52 16.93 15.22
N THR A 3 -30.61 18.09 14.56
CA THR A 3 -29.83 18.42 13.37
C THR A 3 -28.32 18.52 13.64
N ALA A 4 -27.91 19.11 14.77
CA ALA A 4 -26.51 19.33 15.12
C ALA A 4 -25.76 18.01 15.43
N LEU A 5 -26.44 17.00 16.00
CA LEU A 5 -25.84 15.70 16.28
C LEU A 5 -25.54 14.93 14.99
N ASN A 6 -26.45 14.98 14.01
CA ASN A 6 -26.27 14.30 12.73
C ASN A 6 -25.15 14.92 11.90
N THR A 7 -24.90 16.23 11.98
CA THR A 7 -23.79 16.89 11.29
C THR A 7 -22.43 16.54 11.90
N LEU A 8 -22.36 16.41 13.23
CA LEU A 8 -21.13 16.02 13.94
C LEU A 8 -20.75 14.57 13.67
N VAL A 9 -21.74 13.67 13.64
CA VAL A 9 -21.52 12.25 13.31
C VAL A 9 -21.09 12.07 11.86
N THR A 10 -21.72 12.75 10.89
CA THR A 10 -21.28 12.69 9.49
C THR A 10 -19.92 13.33 9.28
N TYR A 11 -19.56 14.38 10.02
CA TYR A 11 -18.23 14.96 9.95
C TYR A 11 -17.17 14.03 10.51
N GLN A 12 -17.41 13.37 11.65
CA GLN A 12 -16.48 12.40 12.24
C GLN A 12 -16.32 11.14 11.39
N VAL A 13 -17.41 10.64 10.81
CA VAL A 13 -17.40 9.51 9.87
C VAL A 13 -16.71 9.91 8.57
N GLY A 14 -17.01 11.09 8.03
CA GLY A 14 -16.34 11.65 6.85
C GLY A 14 -14.85 11.85 7.05
N HIS A 15 -14.41 12.39 8.20
CA HIS A 15 -13.00 12.51 8.56
C HIS A 15 -12.32 11.15 8.71
N SER A 16 -13.02 10.15 9.23
CA SER A 16 -12.51 8.78 9.37
C SER A 16 -12.40 8.08 8.02
N ILE A 17 -13.35 8.32 7.10
CA ILE A 17 -13.28 7.84 5.72
C ILE A 17 -12.14 8.54 4.97
N LEU A 18 -11.96 9.86 5.13
CA LEU A 18 -10.86 10.62 4.55
C LEU A 18 -9.48 10.20 5.09
N LYS A 19 -9.39 9.83 6.38
CA LYS A 19 -8.15 9.25 6.96
C LYS A 19 -7.85 7.83 6.48
N ASN A 20 -8.88 7.07 6.07
CA ASN A 20 -8.74 5.67 5.67
C ASN A 20 -8.76 5.47 4.15
N SER A 21 -9.13 6.48 3.37
CA SER A 21 -9.14 6.45 1.91
C SER A 21 -8.15 7.48 1.40
N LEU A 22 -7.11 7.03 0.71
CA LEU A 22 -6.26 7.89 -0.10
C LEU A 22 -7.14 8.63 -1.12
N PHE A 23 -6.99 9.95 -1.25
CA PHE A 23 -7.64 10.72 -2.31
C PHE A 23 -7.17 10.23 -3.69
N SER A 24 -7.95 10.48 -4.75
CA SER A 24 -7.61 9.99 -6.10
C SER A 24 -6.20 10.36 -6.55
N LEU A 25 -5.73 11.56 -6.23
CA LEU A 25 -4.36 11.99 -6.53
C LEU A 25 -3.32 11.19 -5.74
N GLU A 26 -3.53 10.97 -4.44
CA GLU A 26 -2.61 10.19 -3.60
C GLU A 26 -2.55 8.73 -4.05
N ARG A 27 -3.70 8.14 -4.42
CA ARG A 27 -3.76 6.78 -4.99
C ARG A 27 -2.91 6.67 -6.25
N GLU A 28 -3.06 7.61 -7.17
CA GLU A 28 -2.28 7.62 -8.41
C GLU A 28 -0.78 7.81 -8.10
N LYS A 29 -0.43 8.74 -7.22
CA LYS A 29 0.97 8.94 -6.80
C LYS A 29 1.57 7.69 -6.14
N MET A 30 0.80 6.97 -5.34
CA MET A 30 1.22 5.71 -4.72
C MET A 30 1.34 4.57 -5.72
N LYS A 31 0.43 4.48 -6.70
CA LYS A 31 0.52 3.52 -7.81
C LYS A 31 1.81 3.74 -8.60
N GLN A 32 2.09 4.99 -8.99
CA GLN A 32 3.32 5.36 -9.70
C GLN A 32 4.57 5.11 -8.85
N ALA A 33 4.52 5.38 -7.55
CA ALA A 33 5.60 5.06 -6.63
C ALA A 33 5.88 3.56 -6.57
N PHE A 34 4.84 2.73 -6.57
CA PHE A 34 4.99 1.28 -6.56
C PHE A 34 5.55 0.74 -7.89
N ILE A 35 5.06 1.21 -9.03
CA ILE A 35 5.64 0.89 -10.35
C ILE A 35 7.14 1.25 -10.37
N ARG A 36 7.48 2.46 -9.90
CA ARG A 36 8.87 2.90 -9.80
C ARG A 36 9.69 2.01 -8.85
N TRP A 37 9.11 1.61 -7.73
CA TRP A 37 9.76 0.68 -6.80
C TRP A 37 10.07 -0.66 -7.47
N LEU A 38 9.10 -1.22 -8.22
CA LEU A 38 9.26 -2.47 -8.97
C LEU A 38 10.35 -2.34 -10.04
N GLN A 39 10.50 -1.20 -10.68
CA GLN A 39 11.55 -0.96 -11.67
C GLN A 39 12.96 -0.85 -11.04
N LEU A 40 13.07 -0.26 -9.84
CA LEU A 40 14.37 0.08 -9.23
C LEU A 40 14.96 -1.00 -8.32
N ASN A 41 14.14 -1.81 -7.64
CA ASN A 41 14.62 -2.63 -6.50
C ASN A 41 14.77 -4.11 -6.86
N PRO A 42 15.94 -4.65 -7.26
CA PRO A 42 16.07 -6.05 -7.68
C PRO A 42 15.52 -7.03 -6.64
N LEU A 43 14.80 -8.07 -7.07
CA LEU A 43 14.38 -9.18 -6.21
C LEU A 43 15.48 -10.24 -6.27
N ARG A 44 16.29 -10.34 -5.22
CA ARG A 44 17.48 -11.21 -5.21
C ARG A 44 17.25 -12.43 -4.35
N GLU A 45 17.60 -13.64 -4.80
CA GLU A 45 17.34 -14.89 -4.04
C GLU A 45 17.81 -14.88 -2.57
N GLU A 46 18.85 -14.10 -2.26
CA GLU A 46 19.35 -13.89 -0.89
C GLU A 46 18.33 -13.22 0.04
N ASP A 47 17.42 -12.41 -0.50
CA ASP A 47 16.39 -11.66 0.24
C ASP A 47 15.05 -12.43 0.29
N LEU A 48 15.01 -13.67 -0.21
CA LEU A 48 13.79 -14.47 -0.31
C LEU A 48 13.37 -15.00 1.06
N LEU A 49 12.18 -14.62 1.51
CA LEU A 49 11.58 -15.18 2.70
C LEU A 49 11.06 -16.59 2.39
N ARG A 50 11.66 -17.61 3.01
CA ARG A 50 11.22 -19.00 2.91
C ARG A 50 10.39 -19.38 4.13
N THR A 51 9.12 -19.72 3.91
CA THR A 51 8.18 -20.12 4.96
C THR A 51 7.61 -21.49 4.68
N PHE A 52 6.90 -22.08 5.64
CA PHE A 52 6.21 -23.36 5.44
C PHE A 52 5.09 -23.28 4.37
N ILE A 53 4.48 -22.10 4.20
CA ILE A 53 3.36 -21.88 3.27
C ILE A 53 3.82 -21.46 1.87
N GLY A 54 5.10 -21.14 1.68
CA GLY A 54 5.65 -20.72 0.40
C GLY A 54 6.86 -19.79 0.52
N ASN A 55 7.32 -19.32 -0.64
CA ASN A 55 8.42 -18.37 -0.75
C ASN A 55 7.90 -17.01 -1.19
N TYR A 56 8.40 -15.95 -0.57
CA TYR A 56 7.88 -14.60 -0.77
C TYR A 56 8.98 -13.53 -0.75
N TRP A 57 8.75 -12.46 -1.49
CA TRP A 57 9.51 -11.22 -1.39
C TRP A 57 8.79 -10.26 -0.47
N ARG A 58 9.38 -9.98 0.70
CA ARG A 58 8.82 -9.02 1.63
C ARG A 58 9.09 -7.60 1.16
N VAL A 59 8.03 -6.79 1.12
CA VAL A 59 8.10 -5.38 0.73
C VAL A 59 7.53 -4.51 1.84
N TYR A 60 8.37 -3.63 2.39
CA TYR A 60 7.93 -2.65 3.37
C TYR A 60 7.29 -1.46 2.68
N VAL A 61 6.06 -1.14 3.10
CA VAL A 61 5.25 -0.03 2.54
C VAL A 61 6.00 1.29 2.58
N LYS A 62 6.80 1.51 3.63
CA LYS A 62 7.62 2.71 3.79
C LYS A 62 8.54 2.96 2.59
N SER A 63 9.18 1.93 2.06
CA SER A 63 10.08 2.05 0.91
C SER A 63 9.37 2.51 -0.37
N ILE A 64 8.06 2.28 -0.47
CA ILE A 64 7.23 2.76 -1.57
C ILE A 64 6.76 4.20 -1.30
N VAL A 65 6.30 4.47 -0.08
CA VAL A 65 5.87 5.82 0.34
C VAL A 65 7.00 6.84 0.18
N ASP A 66 8.24 6.45 0.47
CA ASP A 66 9.40 7.30 0.32
C ASP A 66 9.62 7.72 -1.15
N LEU A 67 9.26 6.87 -2.12
CA LEU A 67 9.31 7.15 -3.57
C LEU A 67 8.11 7.94 -4.09
N ALA A 68 7.03 8.06 -3.33
CA ALA A 68 5.85 8.81 -3.76
C ALA A 68 6.15 10.30 -3.87
N ASP A 69 5.68 10.93 -4.95
CA ASP A 69 5.78 12.38 -5.12
C ASP A 69 4.66 13.08 -4.33
N LEU A 70 4.86 13.10 -3.01
CA LEU A 70 3.96 13.69 -2.00
C LEU A 70 4.77 14.48 -0.96
N PRO A 71 4.21 15.55 -0.37
CA PRO A 71 4.84 16.29 0.72
C PRO A 71 5.18 15.40 1.93
N MET A 72 6.31 15.66 2.58
CA MET A 72 6.77 14.86 3.74
C MET A 72 5.76 14.83 4.89
N ALA A 73 5.02 15.92 5.12
CA ALA A 73 3.97 15.96 6.13
C ALA A 73 2.86 14.95 5.81
N MET A 74 2.44 14.86 4.54
CA MET A 74 1.43 13.91 4.11
C MET A 74 1.93 12.47 4.23
N LYS A 75 3.16 12.18 3.79
CA LYS A 75 3.77 10.84 3.89
C LYS A 75 3.76 10.28 5.31
N LYS A 76 3.99 11.12 6.32
CA LYS A 76 4.01 10.73 7.75
C LYS A 76 2.64 10.32 8.27
N ASP A 77 1.58 10.93 7.76
CA ASP A 77 0.22 10.73 8.22
C ASP A 77 -0.56 9.70 7.37
N MET A 78 0.08 9.10 6.35
CA MET A 78 -0.58 8.12 5.49
C MET A 78 -0.91 6.84 6.26
N ASN A 79 -2.14 6.36 6.07
CA ASN A 79 -2.53 5.06 6.57
C ASN A 79 -1.87 3.94 5.74
N THR A 80 -0.81 3.35 6.29
CA THR A 80 -0.05 2.28 5.65
C THR A 80 -0.89 1.05 5.36
N LYS A 81 -1.87 0.69 6.20
CA LYS A 81 -2.80 -0.41 5.92
C LYS A 81 -3.64 -0.11 4.67
N ALA A 82 -4.18 1.11 4.57
CA ALA A 82 -4.98 1.52 3.41
C ALA A 82 -4.15 1.50 2.11
N ILE A 83 -2.86 1.86 2.19
CA ILE A 83 -1.92 1.72 1.06
C ILE A 83 -1.79 0.26 0.64
N VAL A 84 -1.58 -0.68 1.57
CA VAL A 84 -1.45 -2.10 1.22
C VAL A 84 -2.74 -2.63 0.63
N ASP A 85 -3.90 -2.34 1.23
CA ASP A 85 -5.20 -2.78 0.73
C ASP A 85 -5.43 -2.27 -0.70
N MET A 86 -5.09 -1.00 -0.95
CA MET A 86 -5.16 -0.40 -2.29
C MET A 86 -4.22 -1.10 -3.28
N LEU A 87 -2.95 -1.28 -2.94
CA LEU A 87 -1.99 -1.95 -3.83
C LEU A 87 -2.41 -3.40 -4.11
N ARG A 88 -2.94 -4.09 -3.10
CA ARG A 88 -3.47 -5.45 -3.24
C ARG A 88 -4.64 -5.50 -4.20
N PHE A 89 -5.55 -4.54 -4.09
CA PHE A 89 -6.66 -4.40 -5.01
C PHE A 89 -6.18 -4.15 -6.45
N LEU A 90 -5.26 -3.21 -6.64
CA LEU A 90 -4.71 -2.88 -7.97
C LEU A 90 -3.93 -4.04 -8.60
N CYS A 91 -3.28 -4.88 -7.79
CA CYS A 91 -2.57 -6.07 -8.27
C CYS A 91 -3.49 -7.29 -8.46
N HIS A 92 -4.81 -7.13 -8.33
CA HIS A 92 -5.82 -8.20 -8.36
C HIS A 92 -5.52 -9.34 -7.37
N GLY A 93 -5.03 -9.00 -6.17
CA GLY A 93 -4.72 -9.97 -5.13
C GLY A 93 -3.41 -10.73 -5.29
N ARG A 94 -2.56 -10.38 -6.27
CA ARG A 94 -1.22 -10.99 -6.48
C ARG A 94 -0.18 -10.63 -5.41
N ILE A 95 -0.54 -9.78 -4.45
CA ILE A 95 0.28 -9.51 -3.26
C ILE A 95 -0.52 -9.84 -2.00
N VAL A 96 0.17 -10.26 -0.95
CA VAL A 96 -0.41 -10.71 0.31
C VAL A 96 -0.14 -9.68 1.40
N TYR A 97 -1.19 -9.20 2.08
CA TYR A 97 -1.03 -8.32 3.23
C TYR A 97 -0.41 -9.10 4.38
N GLU A 98 0.64 -8.54 4.99
CA GLU A 98 1.30 -9.11 6.16
C GLU A 98 1.64 -8.03 7.19
N SER A 99 2.00 -8.47 8.39
CA SER A 99 2.58 -7.60 9.41
C SER A 99 3.88 -8.18 9.92
N ASP A 100 4.94 -7.39 9.89
CA ASP A 100 6.26 -7.77 10.39
C ASP A 100 6.64 -6.88 11.58
N SER A 101 6.78 -7.50 12.75
CA SER A 101 7.12 -6.78 13.99
C SER A 101 6.20 -5.59 14.28
N GLY A 102 4.91 -5.72 13.94
CA GLY A 102 3.89 -4.66 14.08
C GLY A 102 3.86 -3.61 12.96
N ASN A 103 4.75 -3.69 11.97
CA ASN A 103 4.74 -2.79 10.81
C ASN A 103 3.98 -3.43 9.63
N PRO A 104 3.03 -2.72 9.01
CA PRO A 104 2.39 -3.20 7.79
C PRO A 104 3.38 -3.38 6.64
N CYS A 105 3.37 -4.55 6.05
CA CYS A 105 4.11 -4.90 4.85
C CYS A 105 3.20 -5.67 3.90
N PHE A 106 3.74 -6.03 2.74
CA PHE A 106 3.13 -7.05 1.92
C PHE A 106 4.20 -7.94 1.31
N ASP A 107 3.76 -9.14 0.98
CA ASP A 107 4.60 -10.18 0.43
C ASP A 107 4.19 -10.40 -1.04
N ILE A 108 5.17 -10.41 -1.95
CA ILE A 108 4.99 -10.80 -3.35
C ILE A 108 5.34 -12.28 -3.46
N PRO A 109 4.40 -13.17 -3.83
CA PRO A 109 4.70 -14.59 -4.04
C PRO A 109 5.84 -14.78 -5.03
N TYR A 110 6.74 -15.74 -4.78
CA TYR A 110 7.92 -15.98 -5.62
C TYR A 110 7.58 -16.25 -7.10
N ASN A 111 6.42 -16.84 -7.37
CA ASN A 111 5.94 -17.12 -8.73
C ASN A 111 5.31 -15.91 -9.44
N VAL A 112 5.18 -14.77 -8.75
CA VAL A 112 4.70 -13.51 -9.34
C VAL A 112 5.91 -12.66 -9.71
N THR A 113 6.01 -12.31 -10.99
CA THR A 113 7.06 -11.46 -11.51
C THR A 113 6.71 -9.98 -11.37
N LYS A 114 7.74 -9.14 -11.43
CA LYS A 114 7.56 -7.69 -11.42
C LYS A 114 6.90 -7.18 -12.70
N ASP A 115 7.20 -7.80 -13.84
CA ASP A 115 6.61 -7.42 -15.12
C ASP A 115 5.11 -7.69 -15.13
N GLU A 116 4.67 -8.83 -14.58
CA GLU A 116 3.24 -9.11 -14.38
C GLU A 116 2.56 -8.07 -13.48
N LEU A 117 3.24 -7.63 -12.41
CA LEU A 117 2.71 -6.57 -11.54
C LEU A 117 2.67 -5.21 -12.24
N ILE A 118 3.67 -4.87 -13.04
CA ILE A 118 3.71 -3.61 -13.80
C ILE A 118 2.62 -3.61 -14.88
N GLU A 119 2.41 -4.73 -15.56
CA GLU A 119 1.39 -4.90 -16.60
C GLU A 119 -0.01 -4.64 -16.05
N VAL A 120 -0.35 -5.18 -14.86
CA VAL A 120 -1.68 -4.96 -14.27
C VAL A 120 -1.88 -3.55 -13.69
N LEU A 121 -0.79 -2.80 -13.46
CA LEU A 121 -0.83 -1.44 -12.93
C LEU A 121 -0.86 -0.36 -14.01
N THR A 122 -0.64 -0.73 -15.27
CA THR A 122 -0.58 0.17 -16.44
C THR A 122 -1.86 0.09 -17.26
#